data_AF-A0A814MTP8-F1
#
_entry.id   AF-A0A814MTP8-F1
#
_cell.length_a   1.000
_cell.length_b   1.000
_cell.length_c   1.000
_cell.angle_alpha   90.00
_cell.angle_beta   90.00
_cell.angle_gamma   90.00
#
_symmetry.space_group_name_H-M   'P 1'
#
loop_
_entity.id
_entity.type
_entity.pdbx_description
1 polymer ?
#
loop_
_entity_poly.entity_id
_entity_poly.type
_entity_poly.pdbx_seq_one_letter_code
_entity_poly.pdbx_strand_id
1 'polypeptide(L)'
;MFAMPKNQCHIQDCTRSVATLCYCCQKNVCSKHFNEHIEVIKGQLHPLVEQRNELAEKVHNLKIEQLTDKAYEDLDQWRTGIYKMIDDIYSKKRKEIEQSVQINEALFVKHKNEQLEKIEKVKLDLEQLISQDDATADQIRELKSSLQIIEMNLAVFQRQFIVVQTRLWDVDLVQIQSGLNMNFVNSIGQRKQKQQAGGMSYAHQELEEDF
;
A
#
# COMPACT_ATOMS: atom_id res chain seq x y z
N MET A 1 59.83 -60.43 -10.90
CA MET A 1 60.17 -59.07 -10.42
C MET A 1 58.88 -58.41 -9.97
N PHE A 2 58.67 -58.25 -8.66
CA PHE A 2 57.47 -57.61 -8.12
C PHE A 2 57.70 -56.09 -8.09
N ALA A 3 56.89 -55.34 -8.83
CA ALA A 3 56.84 -53.88 -8.70
C ALA A 3 56.12 -53.56 -7.38
N MET A 4 56.86 -53.05 -6.38
CA MET A 4 56.25 -52.47 -5.19
C MET A 4 55.53 -51.17 -5.58
N PRO A 5 54.29 -50.91 -5.10
CA PRO A 5 53.64 -49.64 -5.32
C PRO A 5 54.48 -48.55 -4.65
N LYS A 6 54.92 -47.59 -5.45
CA LYS A 6 55.69 -46.43 -4.98
C LYS A 6 54.78 -45.66 -4.02
N ASN A 7 55.11 -45.63 -2.73
CA ASN A 7 54.52 -44.72 -1.74
C ASN A 7 54.90 -43.28 -2.11
N GLN A 8 54.32 -42.75 -3.19
CA GLN A 8 54.61 -41.44 -3.77
C GLN A 8 53.53 -40.43 -3.44
N CYS A 9 53.97 -39.18 -3.27
CA CYS A 9 53.08 -38.04 -3.05
C CYS A 9 51.99 -37.98 -4.13
N HIS A 10 50.76 -37.72 -3.71
CA HIS A 10 49.59 -37.65 -4.60
C HIS A 10 49.60 -36.46 -5.58
N ILE A 11 50.46 -35.46 -5.35
CA ILE A 11 50.63 -34.32 -6.27
C ILE A 11 51.30 -34.78 -7.57
N GLN A 12 50.70 -34.43 -8.72
CA GLN A 12 51.23 -34.75 -10.05
C GLN A 12 52.69 -34.28 -10.17
N ASP A 13 53.52 -35.07 -10.84
CA ASP A 13 54.96 -34.84 -11.05
C ASP A 13 55.83 -34.81 -9.78
N CYS A 14 55.28 -35.12 -8.61
CA CYS A 14 56.07 -35.26 -7.38
C CYS A 14 56.64 -36.68 -7.22
N THR A 15 57.95 -36.83 -7.37
CA THR A 15 58.63 -38.12 -7.18
C THR A 15 58.94 -38.48 -5.72
N ARG A 16 58.72 -37.54 -4.78
CA ARG A 16 59.02 -37.71 -3.34
C ARG A 16 58.09 -38.72 -2.67
N SER A 17 58.61 -39.43 -1.68
CA SER A 17 57.84 -40.37 -0.88
C SER A 17 56.75 -39.68 -0.06
N VAL A 18 55.65 -40.39 0.18
CA VAL A 18 54.61 -39.97 1.12
C VAL A 18 55.22 -39.85 2.51
N ALA A 19 54.90 -38.75 3.20
CA ALA A 19 55.31 -38.52 4.57
C ALA A 19 54.10 -38.45 5.52
N THR A 20 52.97 -37.94 5.05
CA THR A 20 51.77 -37.75 5.88
C THR A 20 50.49 -37.79 5.05
N LEU A 21 49.37 -38.10 5.70
CA LEU A 21 48.03 -37.94 5.16
C LEU A 21 47.54 -36.53 5.51
N CYS A 22 47.21 -35.72 4.51
CA CYS A 22 46.50 -34.47 4.75
C CYS A 22 45.02 -34.75 4.99
N TYR A 23 44.55 -34.57 6.23
CA TYR A 23 43.14 -34.79 6.59
C TYR A 23 42.16 -33.81 5.92
N CYS A 24 42.61 -32.60 5.59
CA CYS A 24 41.78 -31.62 4.89
C CYS A 24 41.40 -32.10 3.46
N CYS A 25 42.35 -32.71 2.75
CA CYS A 25 42.13 -33.15 1.37
C CYS A 25 42.00 -34.66 1.21
N GLN A 26 42.14 -35.43 2.30
CA GLN A 26 42.21 -36.90 2.32
C GLN A 26 43.25 -37.47 1.32
N LYS A 27 44.42 -36.80 1.24
CA LYS A 27 45.48 -37.13 0.26
C LYS A 27 46.81 -37.36 0.94
N ASN A 28 47.48 -38.44 0.56
CA ASN A 28 48.84 -38.77 0.99
C ASN A 28 49.85 -37.87 0.28
N VAL A 29 50.59 -37.06 1.02
CA VAL A 29 51.50 -36.04 0.49
C VAL A 29 52.88 -36.13 1.15
N CYS A 30 53.91 -35.63 0.46
CA CYS A 30 55.23 -35.46 1.05
C CYS A 30 55.27 -34.22 1.97
N SER A 31 56.26 -34.12 2.87
CA SER A 31 56.34 -32.99 3.82
C SER A 31 56.37 -31.62 3.16
N LYS A 32 56.96 -31.51 1.96
CA LYS A 32 57.03 -30.24 1.23
C LYS A 32 55.65 -29.77 0.80
N HIS A 33 54.89 -30.61 0.09
CA HIS A 33 53.55 -30.24 -0.37
C HIS A 33 52.55 -30.10 0.79
N PHE A 34 52.76 -30.82 1.90
CA PHE A 34 51.98 -30.60 3.11
C PHE A 34 52.22 -29.20 3.71
N ASN A 35 53.48 -28.77 3.80
CA ASN A 35 53.84 -27.45 4.30
C ASN A 35 53.37 -26.34 3.35
N GLU A 36 53.54 -26.49 2.03
CA GLU A 36 53.01 -25.55 1.03
C GLU A 36 51.49 -25.43 1.15
N HIS A 37 50.78 -26.55 1.34
CA HIS A 37 49.34 -26.53 1.56
C HIS A 37 48.95 -25.79 2.84
N ILE A 38 49.68 -26.00 3.94
CA ILE A 38 49.49 -25.24 5.19
C ILE A 38 49.69 -23.75 4.97
N GLU A 39 50.73 -23.35 4.23
CA GLU A 39 50.99 -21.93 3.96
C GLU A 39 49.90 -21.31 3.07
N VAL A 40 49.36 -22.05 2.10
CA VAL A 40 48.18 -21.62 1.33
C VAL A 40 46.96 -21.41 2.23
N ILE A 41 46.67 -22.35 3.14
CA ILE A 41 45.55 -22.22 4.09
C ILE A 41 45.76 -21.01 5.02
N LYS A 42 46.95 -20.85 5.59
CA LYS A 42 47.28 -19.70 6.45
C LYS A 42 47.16 -18.38 5.68
N GLY A 43 47.55 -18.37 4.41
CA GLY A 43 47.42 -17.21 3.53
C GLY A 43 45.97 -16.74 3.35
N GLN A 44 44.96 -17.60 3.57
CA GLN A 44 43.54 -17.22 3.49
C GLN A 44 43.05 -16.47 4.74
N LEU A 45 43.77 -16.51 5.86
CA LEU A 45 43.35 -15.86 7.10
C LEU A 45 43.32 -14.34 6.95
N HIS A 46 44.28 -13.75 6.24
CA HIS A 46 44.37 -12.31 6.09
C HIS A 46 43.20 -11.73 5.27
N PRO A 47 42.85 -12.27 4.07
CA PRO A 47 41.64 -11.86 3.34
C PRO A 47 40.35 -12.00 4.14
N LEU A 48 40.22 -13.04 4.99
CA LEU A 48 39.04 -13.21 5.83
C LEU A 48 38.95 -12.15 6.93
N VAL A 49 40.09 -11.72 7.48
CA VAL A 49 40.14 -10.60 8.45
C VAL A 49 39.73 -9.30 7.77
N GLU A 50 40.18 -9.05 6.55
CA GLU A 50 39.77 -7.89 5.75
C GLU A 50 38.27 -7.90 5.48
N GLN A 51 37.73 -9.01 4.97
CA GLN A 51 36.29 -9.17 4.73
C GLN A 51 35.45 -8.96 6.00
N ARG A 52 35.91 -9.49 7.14
CA ARG A 52 35.25 -9.25 8.43
C ARG A 52 35.25 -7.77 8.78
N ASN A 53 36.38 -7.08 8.61
CA ASN A 53 36.50 -5.65 8.93
C ASN A 53 35.59 -4.81 8.02
N GLU A 54 35.57 -5.09 6.72
CA GLU A 54 34.67 -4.42 5.77
C GLU A 54 33.20 -4.62 6.13
N LEU A 55 32.80 -5.85 6.51
CA LEU A 55 31.43 -6.12 6.93
C LEU A 55 31.10 -5.42 8.26
N ALA A 56 32.04 -5.41 9.22
CA ALA A 56 31.88 -4.71 10.48
C ALA A 56 31.72 -3.20 10.27
N GLU A 57 32.51 -2.61 9.39
CA GLU A 57 32.42 -1.20 9.02
C GLU A 57 31.10 -0.90 8.32
N LYS A 58 30.67 -1.72 7.37
CA LYS A 58 29.35 -1.57 6.71
C LYS A 58 28.21 -1.57 7.72
N VAL A 59 28.22 -2.52 8.66
CA VAL A 59 27.21 -2.59 9.73
C VAL A 59 27.30 -1.38 10.65
N HIS A 60 28.51 -0.95 11.02
CA HIS A 60 28.71 0.23 11.87
C HIS A 60 28.21 1.52 11.22
N ASN A 61 28.31 1.60 9.89
CA ASN A 61 27.89 2.76 9.11
C ASN A 61 26.39 2.74 8.75
N LEU A 62 25.64 1.67 9.06
CA LEU A 62 24.19 1.67 8.89
C LEU A 62 23.54 2.67 9.85
N LYS A 63 22.78 3.61 9.29
CA LYS A 63 22.04 4.63 10.03
C LYS A 63 20.55 4.37 9.88
N ILE A 64 19.82 4.32 10.98
CA ILE A 64 18.38 4.04 10.96
C ILE A 64 17.65 5.10 10.14
N GLU A 65 18.08 6.36 10.25
CA GLU A 65 17.53 7.49 9.53
C GLU A 65 17.51 7.21 8.02
N GLN A 66 18.65 6.80 7.46
CA GLN A 66 18.78 6.46 6.04
C GLN A 66 17.90 5.27 5.63
N LEU A 67 17.66 4.32 6.54
CA LEU A 67 16.79 3.17 6.29
C LEU A 67 15.30 3.55 6.35
N THR A 68 14.96 4.65 7.03
CA THR A 68 13.58 5.14 7.19
C THR A 68 13.21 6.28 6.24
N ASP A 69 14.20 7.03 5.71
CA ASP A 69 13.97 8.19 4.83
C ASP A 69 13.03 7.84 3.68
N LYS A 70 13.23 6.67 3.06
CA LYS A 70 12.39 6.25 1.95
C LYS A 70 10.93 6.02 2.35
N ALA A 71 10.69 5.49 3.55
CA ALA A 71 9.33 5.29 4.06
C ALA A 71 8.63 6.64 4.33
N TYR A 72 9.37 7.64 4.81
CA TYR A 72 8.83 8.99 4.98
C TYR A 72 8.52 9.65 3.64
N GLU A 73 9.41 9.54 2.64
CA GLU A 73 9.14 10.03 1.29
C GLU A 73 7.87 9.42 0.69
N ASP A 74 7.70 8.10 0.82
CA ASP A 74 6.53 7.39 0.29
C ASP A 74 5.24 7.84 1.01
N LEU A 75 5.32 8.11 2.33
CA LEU A 75 4.21 8.65 3.10
C LEU A 75 3.85 10.09 2.68
N ASP A 76 4.84 10.94 2.43
CA ASP A 76 4.63 12.31 1.96
C ASP A 76 4.05 12.35 0.54
N GLN A 77 4.48 11.44 -0.33
CA GLN A 77 3.90 11.26 -1.66
C GLN A 77 2.44 10.82 -1.57
N TRP A 78 2.14 9.84 -0.71
CA TRP A 78 0.77 9.41 -0.45
C TRP A 78 -0.09 10.58 0.05
N ARG A 79 0.39 11.33 1.05
CA ARG A 79 -0.30 12.51 1.61
C ARG A 79 -0.62 13.54 0.53
N THR A 80 0.37 13.87 -0.31
CA THR A 80 0.21 14.84 -1.39
C THR A 80 -0.78 14.35 -2.44
N GLY A 81 -0.72 13.07 -2.81
CA GLY A 81 -1.66 12.46 -3.74
C GLY A 81 -3.10 12.49 -3.23
N ILE A 82 -3.29 12.22 -1.94
CA ILE A 82 -4.61 12.25 -1.30
C ILE A 82 -5.19 13.67 -1.29
N TYR A 83 -4.43 14.71 -0.92
CA TYR A 83 -4.95 16.07 -0.96
C TYR A 83 -5.39 16.48 -2.37
N LYS A 84 -4.58 16.14 -3.38
CA LYS A 84 -4.95 16.38 -4.76
C LYS A 84 -6.26 15.69 -5.15
N MET A 85 -6.44 14.43 -4.72
CA MET A 85 -7.69 13.69 -4.95
C MET A 85 -8.89 14.36 -4.26
N ILE A 86 -8.73 14.87 -3.04
CA ILE A 86 -9.78 15.63 -2.33
C ILE A 86 -10.15 16.88 -3.13
N ASP A 87 -9.16 17.64 -3.59
CA ASP A 87 -9.38 18.87 -4.36
C ASP A 87 -10.09 18.59 -5.69
N ASP A 88 -9.72 17.51 -6.37
CA ASP A 88 -10.36 17.07 -7.61
C ASP A 88 -11.83 16.68 -7.37
N ILE A 89 -12.10 15.90 -6.32
CA ILE A 89 -13.47 15.52 -5.93
C ILE A 89 -14.29 16.76 -5.59
N TYR A 90 -13.75 17.65 -4.76
CA TYR A 90 -14.42 18.89 -4.36
C TYR A 90 -14.75 19.75 -5.59
N SER A 91 -13.78 19.97 -6.47
CA SER A 91 -13.95 20.75 -7.69
C SER A 91 -15.01 20.15 -8.61
N LYS A 92 -15.04 18.82 -8.75
CA LYS A 92 -16.07 18.11 -9.51
C LYS A 92 -17.45 18.28 -8.87
N LYS A 93 -17.59 18.06 -7.56
CA LYS A 93 -18.87 18.20 -6.86
C LYS A 93 -19.39 19.63 -6.86
N ARG A 94 -18.50 20.61 -6.78
CA ARG A 94 -18.87 22.02 -6.96
C ARG A 94 -19.48 22.28 -8.34
N LYS A 95 -18.89 21.75 -9.41
CA LYS A 95 -19.46 21.86 -10.76
C LYS A 95 -20.82 21.16 -10.87
N GLU A 96 -20.99 19.99 -10.26
CA GLU A 96 -22.29 19.29 -10.21
C GLU A 96 -23.35 20.12 -9.47
N ILE A 97 -22.98 20.80 -8.38
CA ILE A 97 -23.87 21.73 -7.66
C ILE A 97 -24.23 22.91 -8.56
N GLU A 98 -23.25 23.56 -9.20
CA GLU A 98 -23.48 24.70 -10.09
C GLU A 98 -24.42 24.33 -11.25
N GLN A 99 -24.25 23.16 -11.86
CA GLN A 99 -25.17 22.65 -12.88
C GLN A 99 -26.57 22.39 -12.33
N SER A 100 -26.67 21.81 -11.14
CA SER A 100 -27.96 21.57 -10.49
C SER A 100 -28.69 22.89 -10.19
N VAL A 101 -27.96 23.93 -9.76
CA VAL A 101 -28.52 25.27 -9.57
C VAL A 101 -29.07 25.83 -10.89
N GLN A 102 -28.30 25.75 -11.98
CA GLN A 102 -28.74 26.24 -13.29
C GLN A 102 -30.01 25.54 -13.79
N ILE A 103 -30.08 24.21 -13.66
CA ILE A 103 -31.28 23.44 -14.04
C ILE A 103 -32.48 23.84 -13.18
N ASN A 104 -32.25 23.98 -11.87
CA ASN A 104 -33.30 24.29 -10.91
C ASN A 104 -33.74 25.75 -10.94
N GLU A 105 -32.92 26.67 -11.45
CA GLU A 105 -33.25 28.09 -11.56
C GLU A 105 -34.49 28.32 -12.43
N ALA A 106 -34.57 27.67 -13.59
CA ALA A 106 -35.73 27.78 -14.47
C ALA A 106 -37.01 27.24 -13.80
N LEU A 107 -36.92 26.13 -13.08
CA LEU A 107 -38.04 25.55 -12.31
C LEU A 107 -38.46 26.47 -11.16
N PHE A 108 -37.48 27.04 -10.45
CA PHE A 108 -37.71 27.99 -9.37
C PHE A 108 -38.44 29.23 -9.86
N VAL A 109 -37.95 29.86 -10.94
CA VAL A 109 -38.57 31.04 -11.55
C VAL A 109 -40.00 30.72 -12.00
N LYS A 110 -40.21 29.57 -12.65
CA LYS A 110 -41.54 29.13 -13.08
C LYS A 110 -42.51 29.01 -11.89
N HIS A 111 -42.15 28.22 -10.87
CA HIS A 111 -43.02 28.04 -9.70
C HIS A 111 -43.24 29.36 -8.94
N LYS A 112 -42.22 30.21 -8.84
CA LYS A 112 -42.34 31.54 -8.22
C LYS A 112 -43.40 32.37 -8.96
N ASN A 113 -43.34 32.42 -10.29
CA ASN A 113 -44.29 33.16 -11.10
C ASN A 113 -45.70 32.60 -11.00
N GLU A 114 -45.87 31.27 -10.98
CA GLU A 114 -47.18 30.65 -10.75
C GLU A 114 -47.79 31.01 -9.39
N GLN A 115 -46.98 31.12 -8.33
CA GLN A 115 -47.50 31.61 -7.03
C GLN A 115 -47.85 33.10 -7.08
N LEU A 116 -47.06 33.92 -7.78
CA LEU A 116 -47.37 35.35 -7.96
C LEU A 116 -48.68 35.56 -8.73
N GLU A 117 -48.93 34.79 -9.79
CA GLU A 117 -50.20 34.83 -10.54
C GLU A 117 -51.39 34.45 -9.66
N LYS A 118 -51.24 33.44 -8.79
CA LYS A 118 -52.30 33.08 -7.82
C LYS A 118 -52.54 34.18 -6.79
N ILE A 119 -51.49 34.83 -6.30
CA ILE A 119 -51.60 35.97 -5.38
C ILE A 119 -52.34 37.13 -6.06
N GLU A 120 -51.99 37.45 -7.31
CA GLU A 120 -52.67 38.53 -8.05
C GLU A 120 -54.14 38.20 -8.31
N LYS A 121 -54.46 36.93 -8.63
CA LYS A 121 -55.85 36.49 -8.75
C LYS A 121 -56.62 36.68 -7.44
N VAL A 122 -56.08 36.22 -6.32
CA VAL A 122 -56.69 36.39 -4.99
C VAL A 122 -56.91 37.87 -4.68
N LYS A 123 -55.96 38.74 -5.05
CA LYS A 123 -56.09 40.18 -4.88
C LYS A 123 -57.24 40.75 -5.72
N LEU A 124 -57.33 40.41 -7.00
CA LEU A 124 -58.43 40.86 -7.88
C LEU A 124 -59.79 40.39 -7.38
N ASP A 125 -59.89 39.12 -6.96
CA ASP A 125 -61.12 38.55 -6.39
C ASP A 125 -61.52 39.31 -5.10
N LEU A 126 -60.54 39.66 -4.25
CA LEU A 126 -60.77 40.44 -3.02
C LEU A 126 -61.23 41.88 -3.33
N GLU A 127 -60.59 42.56 -4.29
CA GLU A 127 -60.97 43.89 -4.75
C GLU A 127 -62.40 43.90 -5.32
N GLN A 128 -62.77 42.87 -6.09
CA GLN A 128 -64.12 42.71 -6.62
C GLN A 128 -65.15 42.57 -5.50
N LEU A 129 -64.92 41.70 -4.52
CA LEU A 129 -65.82 41.51 -3.38
C LEU A 129 -65.99 42.80 -2.55
N ILE A 130 -64.90 43.53 -2.33
CA ILE A 130 -64.95 44.83 -1.63
C ILE A 130 -65.77 45.85 -2.44
N SER A 131 -65.59 45.89 -3.76
CA SER A 131 -66.31 46.84 -4.62
C SER A 131 -67.82 46.57 -4.72
N GLN A 132 -68.22 45.31 -4.58
CA GLN A 132 -69.62 44.88 -4.64
C GLN A 132 -70.35 45.00 -3.30
N ASP A 133 -69.61 45.11 -2.18
CA ASP A 133 -70.13 45.14 -0.81
C ASP A 133 -71.09 43.99 -0.46
N ASP A 134 -70.99 42.86 -1.19
CA ASP A 134 -71.83 41.67 -1.06
C ASP A 134 -70.98 40.39 -1.14
N ALA A 135 -70.16 40.20 -0.10
CA ALA A 135 -69.32 39.01 0.03
C ALA A 135 -70.04 37.91 0.84
N THR A 136 -70.19 36.73 0.24
CA THR A 136 -70.71 35.56 0.94
C THR A 136 -69.67 34.90 1.84
N ALA A 137 -70.13 34.21 2.87
CA ALA A 137 -69.24 33.45 3.77
C ALA A 137 -68.44 32.35 3.04
N ASP A 138 -68.98 31.81 1.94
CA ASP A 138 -68.30 30.80 1.13
C ASP A 138 -67.17 31.42 0.29
N GLN A 139 -67.40 32.57 -0.34
CA GLN A 139 -66.34 33.31 -1.07
C GLN A 139 -65.16 33.70 -0.15
N ILE A 140 -65.45 34.16 1.06
CA ILE A 140 -64.41 34.48 2.06
C ILE A 140 -63.63 33.21 2.46
N ARG A 141 -64.32 32.06 2.58
CA ARG A 141 -63.68 30.78 2.91
C ARG A 141 -62.77 30.31 1.78
N GLU A 142 -63.19 30.44 0.53
CA GLU A 142 -62.40 30.09 -0.65
C GLU A 142 -61.13 30.94 -0.76
N LEU A 143 -61.22 32.25 -0.51
CA LEU A 143 -60.05 33.14 -0.50
C LEU A 143 -59.06 32.76 0.61
N LYS A 144 -59.56 32.50 1.82
CA LYS A 144 -58.71 32.02 2.93
C LYS A 144 -58.01 30.71 2.61
N SER A 145 -58.74 29.76 2.02
CA SER A 145 -58.18 28.48 1.57
C SER A 145 -57.09 28.68 0.52
N SER A 146 -57.34 29.56 -0.46
CA SER A 146 -56.37 29.88 -1.51
C SER A 146 -55.08 30.49 -0.94
N LEU A 147 -55.20 31.42 0.01
CA LEU A 147 -54.04 31.99 0.72
C LEU A 147 -53.26 30.94 1.52
N GLN A 148 -53.95 30.04 2.23
CA GLN A 148 -53.29 28.93 2.94
C GLN A 148 -52.54 27.98 2.00
N ILE A 149 -53.12 27.66 0.85
CA ILE A 149 -52.45 26.82 -0.17
C ILE A 149 -51.19 27.50 -0.69
N ILE A 150 -51.24 28.82 -0.97
CA ILE A 150 -50.07 29.59 -1.38
C ILE A 150 -49.00 29.54 -0.29
N GLU A 151 -49.36 29.75 0.97
CA GLU A 151 -48.44 29.71 2.11
C GLU A 151 -47.76 28.34 2.27
N MET A 152 -48.52 27.25 2.16
CA MET A 152 -47.97 25.89 2.16
C MET A 152 -47.01 25.63 0.99
N ASN A 153 -47.33 26.11 -0.21
CA ASN A 153 -46.45 25.97 -1.36
C ASN A 153 -45.16 26.77 -1.18
N LEU A 154 -45.23 27.94 -0.55
CA LEU A 154 -44.06 28.76 -0.27
C LEU A 154 -43.10 28.10 0.73
N ALA A 155 -43.61 27.30 1.67
CA ALA A 155 -42.77 26.54 2.61
C ALA A 155 -41.85 25.53 1.89
N VAL A 156 -42.21 25.08 0.68
CA VAL A 156 -41.36 24.19 -0.13
C VAL A 156 -40.10 24.93 -0.61
N PHE A 157 -40.17 26.22 -0.92
CA PHE A 157 -39.01 27.02 -1.31
C PHE A 157 -38.03 27.27 -0.16
N GLN A 158 -38.48 27.13 1.07
CA GLN A 158 -37.63 27.31 2.26
C GLN A 158 -36.76 26.07 2.55
N ARG A 159 -37.03 24.92 1.90
CA ARG A 159 -36.19 23.73 2.03
C ARG A 159 -34.93 23.89 1.20
N GLN A 160 -33.81 23.34 1.70
CA GLN A 160 -32.54 23.34 0.98
C GLN A 160 -32.70 22.67 -0.39
N PHE A 161 -32.38 23.41 -1.46
CA PHE A 161 -32.53 22.97 -2.85
C PHE A 161 -31.55 21.83 -3.21
N ILE A 162 -30.38 21.83 -2.58
CA ILE A 162 -29.32 20.84 -2.81
C ILE A 162 -28.79 20.42 -1.44
N VAL A 163 -28.74 19.11 -1.21
CA VAL A 163 -28.20 18.52 0.02
C VAL A 163 -26.94 17.74 -0.33
N VAL A 164 -25.82 18.10 0.29
CA VAL A 164 -24.55 17.39 0.14
C VAL A 164 -24.37 16.47 1.34
N GLN A 165 -24.23 15.17 1.08
CA GLN A 165 -23.90 14.18 2.09
C GLN A 165 -22.44 13.76 1.94
N THR A 166 -21.68 13.82 3.03
CA THR A 166 -20.29 13.39 3.08
C THR A 166 -20.17 12.08 3.86
N ARG A 167 -19.13 11.30 3.56
CA ARG A 167 -18.75 10.09 4.33
C ARG A 167 -17.37 10.33 4.94
N LEU A 168 -17.16 9.79 6.14
CA LEU A 168 -15.86 9.86 6.82
C LEU A 168 -14.89 8.86 6.20
N TRP A 169 -13.61 9.23 6.20
CA TRP A 169 -12.51 8.35 5.81
C TRP A 169 -11.94 7.65 7.04
N ASP A 170 -11.53 6.40 6.84
CA ASP A 170 -11.02 5.52 7.90
C ASP A 170 -9.57 5.88 8.28
N VAL A 171 -9.19 5.61 9.52
CA VAL A 171 -7.83 5.79 10.06
C VAL A 171 -6.85 4.73 9.53
N ASP A 172 -7.33 3.59 9.05
CA ASP A 172 -6.49 2.47 8.57
C ASP A 172 -6.11 2.57 7.07
N LEU A 173 -6.10 3.77 6.50
CA LEU A 173 -5.76 3.99 5.08
C LEU A 173 -4.30 3.71 4.72
N VAL A 174 -3.40 3.75 5.70
CA VAL A 174 -1.96 3.46 5.51
C VAL A 174 -1.51 2.44 6.55
N GLN A 175 -0.89 1.37 6.09
CA GLN A 175 -0.31 0.34 6.96
C GLN A 175 1.22 0.44 6.96
N ILE A 176 1.80 0.42 8.15
CA ILE A 176 3.25 0.42 8.34
C ILE A 176 3.68 -0.99 8.76
N GLN A 177 4.65 -1.56 8.04
CA GLN A 177 5.24 -2.86 8.37
C GLN A 177 6.75 -2.72 8.56
N SER A 178 7.29 -3.39 9.57
CA SER A 178 8.75 -3.45 9.80
C SER A 178 9.34 -4.70 9.16
N GLY A 179 10.38 -4.52 8.35
CA GLY A 179 11.16 -5.61 7.75
C GLY A 179 12.11 -6.31 8.72
N LEU A 180 12.32 -5.78 9.94
CA LEU A 180 13.18 -6.38 10.96
C LEU A 180 12.43 -7.50 11.72
N ASN A 181 12.03 -8.55 11.01
CA ASN A 181 11.51 -9.77 11.62
C ASN A 181 12.63 -10.83 11.70
N MET A 182 13.23 -10.97 12.88
CA MET A 182 14.38 -11.86 13.14
C MET A 182 14.09 -13.35 12.86
N ASN A 183 12.82 -13.74 12.71
CA ASN A 183 12.44 -15.11 12.34
C ASN A 183 12.81 -15.46 10.89
N PHE A 184 12.98 -14.48 9.99
CA PHE A 184 13.33 -14.72 8.59
C PHE A 184 14.85 -14.99 8.42
N VAL A 185 15.70 -14.32 9.20
CA VAL A 185 17.17 -14.43 9.11
C VAL A 185 17.67 -15.82 9.52
N ASN A 186 17.03 -16.45 10.51
CA ASN A 186 17.36 -17.80 10.96
C ASN A 186 17.06 -18.90 9.93
N SER A 187 16.08 -18.68 9.04
CA SER A 187 15.69 -19.65 8.01
C SER A 187 16.70 -19.76 6.85
N ILE A 188 17.42 -18.67 6.55
CA ILE A 188 18.43 -18.62 5.49
C ILE A 188 19.75 -19.27 5.97
N GLY A 189 20.12 -19.07 7.24
CA GLY A 189 21.29 -19.72 7.86
C GLY A 189 21.18 -21.25 7.92
N GLN A 190 19.98 -21.78 8.20
CA GLN A 190 19.75 -23.23 8.29
C GLN A 190 19.70 -23.94 6.93
N ARG A 191 19.26 -23.26 5.85
CA ARG A 191 19.26 -23.85 4.50
C ARG A 191 20.66 -24.04 3.92
N LYS A 192 21.63 -23.18 4.25
CA LYS A 192 23.03 -23.33 3.80
C LYS A 192 23.80 -24.41 4.58
N GLN A 193 23.49 -24.64 5.86
CA GLN A 193 24.13 -25.72 6.64
C GLN A 193 23.66 -27.13 6.22
N LYS A 194 22.40 -27.30 5.80
CA LYS A 194 21.91 -28.60 5.29
C LYS A 194 22.49 -28.99 3.93
N GLN A 195 22.88 -28.02 3.09
CA GLN A 195 23.50 -28.33 1.78
C GLN A 195 24.99 -28.71 1.87
N GLN A 196 25.69 -28.38 2.96
CA GLN A 196 27.08 -28.83 3.17
C GLN A 196 27.19 -30.16 3.94
N ALA A 197 26.13 -30.60 4.63
CA ALA A 197 26.10 -31.88 5.35
C ALA A 197 25.45 -33.04 4.57
N GLY A 198 24.78 -32.78 3.44
CA GLY A 198 24.02 -33.78 2.66
C GLY A 198 24.77 -34.48 1.53
N GLY A 199 26.11 -34.50 1.58
CA GLY A 199 26.95 -35.08 0.53
C GLY A 199 27.37 -36.53 0.79
N MET A 200 26.50 -37.41 1.30
CA MET A 200 26.76 -38.85 1.29
C MET A 200 25.46 -39.67 1.43
N SER A 201 25.30 -40.61 0.50
CA SER A 201 24.49 -41.84 0.54
C SER A 201 23.16 -41.88 -0.24
N TYR A 202 23.30 -42.35 -1.48
CA TYR A 202 22.51 -43.37 -2.20
C TYR A 202 20.97 -43.37 -2.20
N ALA A 203 20.45 -43.16 -3.43
CA ALA A 203 19.49 -43.99 -4.15
C ALA A 203 18.44 -44.80 -3.38
N HIS A 204 17.17 -44.45 -3.56
CA HIS A 204 16.20 -45.33 -4.24
C HIS A 204 14.99 -44.54 -4.75
N GLN A 205 14.56 -44.89 -5.96
CA GLN A 205 13.41 -44.37 -6.69
C GLN A 205 12.07 -44.62 -5.98
N GLU A 206 11.21 -43.60 -6.10
CA GLU A 206 9.77 -43.61 -6.42
C GLU A 206 9.03 -44.95 -6.35
N LEU A 207 7.88 -44.94 -5.64
CA LEU A 207 6.58 -45.10 -6.29
C LEU A 207 5.48 -44.45 -5.42
N GLU A 208 4.63 -43.70 -6.11
CA GLU A 208 3.41 -43.04 -5.68
C GLU A 208 2.33 -44.06 -5.22
N GLU A 209 1.38 -43.62 -4.39
CA GLU A 209 -0.05 -43.51 -4.76
C GLU A 209 -0.93 -43.25 -3.52
N ASP A 210 -1.61 -42.10 -3.58
CA ASP A 210 -3.00 -41.80 -3.18
C ASP A 210 -3.60 -42.46 -1.92
N PHE A 211 -3.88 -41.64 -0.89
CA PHE A 211 -5.22 -41.27 -0.40
C PHE A 211 -5.13 -40.18 0.69
#